data_AF-A0ABD5SRB1-F1
#
_entry.id   AF-A0ABD5SRB1-F1
#
_cell.length_a   1.000
_cell.length_b   1.000
_cell.length_c   1.000
_cell.angle_alpha   90.00
_cell.angle_beta   90.00
_cell.angle_gamma   90.00
#
_symmetry.space_group_name_H-M   'P 1'
#
loop_
_entity.id
_entity.type
_entity.pdbx_description
1 polymer ?
#
loop_
_entity_poly.entity_id
_entity_poly.type
_entity_poly.pdbx_seq_one_letter_code
_entity_poly.pdbx_strand_id
1 'polypeptide(L)'
;GARDAFETAGLEVLATRRYDHVRTVEPPYSDGALTAARRKATGDGLADDRETILSGAVTESEYDDLRSSWREMGRTVVEQMGAKEYRRAETVPFFVTVGRVASSSR
;
A
#
# COMPACT_ATOMS: atom_id res chain seq x y z
N GLY A 1 20.28 4.25 5.74
CA GLY A 1 18.96 4.21 6.39
C GLY A 1 18.84 5.33 7.42
N ALA A 2 17.76 5.41 8.20
CA ALA A 2 17.56 6.50 9.17
C ALA A 2 18.70 6.59 10.21
N ARG A 3 19.27 5.44 10.62
CA ARG A 3 20.46 5.38 11.49
C ARG A 3 21.66 6.12 10.90
N ASP A 4 22.09 5.74 9.69
CA ASP A 4 23.25 6.35 9.04
C ASP A 4 23.04 7.86 8.82
N ALA A 5 21.79 8.28 8.53
CA ALA A 5 21.45 9.69 8.42
C ALA A 5 21.61 10.44 9.76
N PHE A 6 21.29 9.82 10.89
CA PHE A 6 21.46 10.41 12.23
C PHE A 6 22.95 10.51 12.60
N GLU A 7 23.71 9.45 12.35
CA GLU A 7 25.16 9.44 12.59
C GLU A 7 25.87 10.50 11.73
N THR A 8 25.47 10.63 10.45
CA THR A 8 25.97 11.69 9.54
C THR A 8 25.62 13.09 10.05
N ALA A 9 24.47 13.26 10.69
CA ALA A 9 24.04 14.52 11.29
C ALA A 9 24.65 14.78 12.68
N GLY A 10 25.54 13.91 13.19
CA GLY A 10 26.16 14.05 14.51
C GLY A 10 25.21 13.78 15.67
N LEU A 11 24.08 13.09 15.42
CA LEU A 11 23.12 12.70 16.45
C LEU A 11 23.54 11.38 17.11
N GLU A 12 23.42 11.32 18.44
CA GLU A 12 23.58 10.08 19.18
C GLU A 12 22.37 9.19 18.91
N VAL A 13 22.56 8.03 18.28
CA VAL A 13 21.49 7.06 18.03
C VAL A 13 21.21 6.25 19.30
N LEU A 14 20.01 6.38 19.86
CA LEU A 14 19.61 5.69 21.08
C LEU A 14 19.00 4.32 20.81
N ALA A 15 18.13 4.23 19.80
CA ALA A 15 17.44 2.99 19.46
C ALA A 15 16.89 3.01 18.03
N THR A 16 16.80 1.82 17.44
CA THR A 16 15.96 1.56 16.27
C THR A 16 14.99 0.44 16.62
N ARG A 17 13.70 0.65 16.38
CA ARG A 17 12.65 -0.35 16.62
C ARG A 17 11.82 -0.55 15.36
N ARG A 18 11.45 -1.81 15.10
CA ARG A 18 10.47 -2.15 14.07
C ARG A 18 9.06 -1.98 14.64
N TYR A 19 8.18 -1.43 13.83
CA TYR A 19 6.74 -1.37 14.03
C TYR A 19 6.07 -1.91 12.78
N ASP A 20 4.88 -2.45 12.93
CA ASP A 20 4.08 -2.94 11.82
C ASP A 20 2.84 -2.06 11.68
N HIS A 21 2.65 -1.44 10.51
CA HIS A 21 1.43 -0.73 10.17
C HIS A 21 0.45 -1.71 9.54
N VAL A 22 -0.65 -2.00 10.24
CA VAL A 22 -1.68 -2.91 9.76
C VAL A 22 -2.88 -2.12 9.26
N ARG A 23 -3.30 -2.40 8.02
CA ARG A 23 -4.56 -1.91 7.44
C ARG A 23 -5.47 -3.09 7.15
N THR A 24 -6.71 -3.04 7.65
CA THR A 24 -7.70 -4.08 7.44
C THR A 24 -8.86 -3.59 6.56
N VAL A 25 -9.46 -4.52 5.82
CA VAL A 25 -10.75 -4.37 5.14
C VAL A 25 -11.60 -5.57 5.55
N GLU A 26 -12.68 -5.31 6.28
CA GLU A 26 -13.62 -6.32 6.78
C GLU A 26 -15.01 -5.70 7.02
N PRO A 27 -16.06 -6.50 7.23
CA PRO A 27 -17.38 -5.99 7.56
C PRO A 27 -17.43 -5.31 8.95
N PRO A 28 -18.23 -4.23 9.13
CA PRO A 28 -18.93 -3.48 8.08
C PRO A 28 -17.94 -2.69 7.22
N TYR A 29 -18.07 -2.82 5.90
CA TYR A 29 -17.16 -2.17 4.96
C TYR A 29 -17.39 -0.66 4.93
N SER A 30 -16.31 0.10 4.83
CA SER A 30 -16.38 1.54 4.57
C SER A 30 -16.75 1.83 3.11
N ASP A 31 -17.33 3.00 2.86
CA ASP A 31 -17.65 3.47 1.50
C ASP A 31 -16.42 3.50 0.60
N GLY A 32 -15.25 3.83 1.17
CA GLY A 32 -13.97 3.79 0.46
C GLY A 32 -13.59 2.38 0.03
N ALA A 33 -13.81 1.37 0.89
CA ALA A 33 -13.52 -0.02 0.55
C ALA A 33 -14.46 -0.54 -0.56
N LEU A 34 -15.75 -0.20 -0.48
CA LEU A 34 -16.74 -0.56 -1.50
C LEU A 34 -16.44 0.13 -2.84
N THR A 35 -16.08 1.41 -2.81
CA THR A 35 -15.68 2.17 -4.00
C THR A 35 -14.43 1.57 -4.65
N ALA A 36 -13.43 1.21 -3.85
CA ALA A 36 -12.21 0.56 -4.35
C ALA A 36 -12.52 -0.79 -5.01
N ALA A 37 -13.38 -1.62 -4.40
CA ALA A 37 -13.80 -2.89 -4.98
C ALA A 37 -14.53 -2.70 -6.32
N ARG A 38 -15.44 -1.72 -6.41
CA ARG A 38 -16.13 -1.36 -7.67
C ARG A 38 -15.14 -0.96 -8.76
N ARG A 39 -14.17 -0.10 -8.45
CA ARG A 39 -13.15 0.34 -9.41
C ARG A 39 -12.27 -0.81 -9.91
N LYS A 40 -12.01 -1.82 -9.08
CA LYS A 40 -11.36 -3.06 -9.53
C LYS A 40 -12.25 -3.83 -10.50
N ALA A 41 -13.52 -4.02 -10.16
CA ALA A 41 -14.48 -4.78 -10.98
C ALA A 41 -14.75 -4.14 -12.36
N THR A 42 -14.71 -2.80 -12.45
CA THR A 42 -14.86 -2.07 -13.72
C THR A 42 -13.54 -1.95 -14.49
N GLY A 43 -12.40 -2.06 -13.80
CA GLY A 43 -11.08 -1.84 -14.37
C GLY A 43 -10.64 -0.38 -14.37
N ASP A 44 -11.45 0.52 -13.80
CA ASP A 44 -11.14 1.95 -13.70
C ASP A 44 -9.95 2.22 -12.79
N GLY A 45 -9.58 1.26 -11.92
CA GLY A 45 -8.36 1.37 -11.11
C GLY A 45 -7.07 1.31 -11.93
N LEU A 46 -7.03 0.50 -13.00
CA LEU A 46 -5.86 0.40 -13.88
C LEU A 46 -5.89 1.44 -15.01
N ALA A 47 -7.08 1.92 -15.37
CA ALA A 47 -7.25 2.92 -16.41
C ALA A 47 -6.54 4.24 -16.07
N ASP A 48 -6.56 4.64 -14.80
CA ASP A 48 -5.87 5.85 -14.29
C ASP A 48 -4.35 5.79 -14.54
N ASP A 49 -3.76 4.59 -14.50
CA ASP A 49 -2.31 4.39 -14.59
C ASP A 49 -1.86 3.82 -15.95
N ARG A 50 -2.76 3.75 -16.95
CA ARG A 50 -2.48 3.10 -18.25
C ARG A 50 -1.21 3.64 -18.91
N GLU A 51 -1.07 4.96 -18.98
CA GLU A 51 0.08 5.60 -19.62
C GLU A 51 1.40 5.22 -18.92
N THR A 52 1.40 5.25 -17.58
CA THR A 52 2.57 4.84 -16.79
C THR A 52 2.91 3.37 -17.00
N ILE A 53 1.93 2.48 -17.04
CA ILE A 53 2.15 1.04 -17.27
C ILE A 53 2.77 0.79 -18.65
N LEU A 54 2.22 1.42 -19.70
CA LEU A 54 2.71 1.27 -21.08
C LEU A 54 4.03 1.98 -21.34
N SER A 55 4.43 2.93 -20.49
CA SER A 55 5.78 3.52 -20.56
C SER A 55 6.88 2.54 -20.13
N GLY A 56 6.51 1.42 -19.48
CA GLY A 56 7.40 0.34 -19.10
C GLY A 56 7.55 -0.73 -20.18
N ALA A 57 7.79 -1.97 -19.74
CA ALA A 57 7.97 -3.12 -20.62
C ALA A 57 6.66 -3.82 -21.03
N VAL A 58 5.49 -3.26 -20.68
CA VAL A 58 4.18 -3.87 -20.90
C VAL A 58 3.62 -3.42 -22.24
N THR A 59 3.26 -4.37 -23.09
CA THR A 59 2.58 -4.11 -24.37
C THR A 59 1.10 -3.80 -24.18
N GLU A 60 0.44 -3.28 -25.21
CA GLU A 60 -1.00 -3.00 -25.14
C GLU A 60 -1.84 -4.27 -24.92
N SER A 61 -1.49 -5.39 -25.54
CA SER A 61 -2.21 -6.65 -25.33
C SER A 61 -2.02 -7.18 -23.91
N GLU A 62 -0.80 -7.10 -23.36
CA GLU A 62 -0.53 -7.49 -21.98
C GLU A 62 -1.27 -6.59 -20.99
N TYR A 63 -1.42 -5.29 -21.29
CA TYR A 63 -2.26 -4.39 -20.50
C TYR A 63 -3.74 -4.81 -20.53
N ASP A 64 -4.27 -5.16 -21.69
CA ASP A 64 -5.66 -5.60 -21.83
C ASP A 64 -5.92 -6.93 -21.09
N ASP A 65 -4.98 -7.87 -21.16
CA ASP A 65 -5.02 -9.14 -20.42
C ASP A 65 -4.97 -8.91 -18.90
N LEU A 66 -4.06 -8.02 -18.46
CA LEU A 66 -3.97 -7.59 -17.07
C LEU A 66 -5.29 -6.97 -16.61
N ARG A 67 -5.87 -6.06 -17.41
CA ARG A 67 -7.13 -5.39 -17.09
C ARG A 67 -8.29 -6.37 -17.03
N SER A 68 -8.34 -7.36 -17.93
CA SER A 68 -9.36 -8.41 -17.92
C SER A 68 -9.29 -9.23 -16.62
N SER A 69 -8.10 -9.72 -16.29
CA SER A 69 -7.83 -10.50 -15.06
C SER A 69 -8.16 -9.70 -13.80
N TRP A 70 -7.84 -8.40 -13.80
CA TRP A 70 -8.12 -7.50 -12.69
C TRP A 70 -9.62 -7.29 -12.45
N ARG A 71 -10.40 -7.18 -13.53
CA ARG A 71 -11.87 -7.06 -13.46
C ARG A 71 -12.52 -8.34 -12.96
N GLU A 72 -12.02 -9.49 -13.35
CA GLU A 72 -12.47 -10.78 -12.83
C GLU A 72 -12.24 -10.86 -11.32
N MET A 73 -11.01 -10.63 -10.86
CA MET A 73 -10.69 -10.55 -9.42
C MET A 73 -11.58 -9.54 -8.70
N GLY A 74 -11.77 -8.35 -9.29
CA GLY A 74 -12.62 -7.30 -8.71
C GLY A 74 -14.07 -7.72 -8.52
N ARG A 75 -14.64 -8.47 -9.48
CA ARG A 75 -16.01 -9.02 -9.37
C ARG A 75 -16.11 -10.04 -8.24
N THR A 76 -15.14 -10.95 -8.11
CA THR A 76 -15.08 -11.89 -6.97
C THR A 76 -15.06 -11.15 -5.63
N VAL A 77 -14.28 -10.06 -5.52
CA VAL A 77 -14.23 -9.25 -4.29
C VAL A 77 -15.60 -8.60 -3.99
N VAL A 78 -16.28 -8.07 -5.00
CA VAL A 78 -17.61 -7.47 -4.83
C VAL A 78 -18.63 -8.51 -4.36
N GLU A 79 -18.60 -9.73 -4.93
CA GLU A 79 -19.46 -10.85 -4.50
C GLU A 79 -19.21 -11.20 -3.03
N GLN A 80 -17.95 -11.39 -2.64
CA GLN A 80 -17.57 -11.69 -1.25
C GLN A 80 -17.93 -10.55 -0.28
N MET A 81 -17.82 -9.29 -0.70
CA MET A 81 -18.26 -8.14 0.10
C MET A 81 -19.79 -8.11 0.26
N GLY A 82 -20.55 -8.47 -0.80
CA GLY A 82 -22.00 -8.63 -0.72
C GLY A 82 -22.43 -9.69 0.29
N ALA A 83 -21.68 -10.80 0.36
CA ALA A 83 -21.85 -11.87 1.35
C ALA A 83 -21.27 -11.54 2.75
N LYS A 84 -20.57 -10.40 2.91
CA LYS A 84 -19.83 -10.04 4.13
C LYS A 84 -18.72 -11.03 4.52
N GLU A 85 -18.13 -11.68 3.53
CA GLU A 85 -17.09 -12.70 3.71
C GLU A 85 -15.68 -12.17 3.40
N TYR A 86 -15.59 -11.10 2.61
CA TYR A 86 -14.29 -10.52 2.25
C TYR A 86 -13.58 -9.98 3.50
N ARG A 87 -12.40 -10.53 3.80
CA ARG A 87 -11.46 -9.99 4.78
C ARG A 87 -10.06 -9.92 4.19
N ARG A 88 -9.40 -8.78 4.36
CA ARG A 88 -8.01 -8.55 3.96
C ARG A 88 -7.27 -7.79 5.05
N ALA A 89 -6.05 -8.21 5.36
CA ALA A 89 -5.11 -7.46 6.18
C ALA A 89 -3.83 -7.22 5.37
N GLU A 90 -3.35 -5.99 5.38
CA GLU A 90 -2.07 -5.60 4.81
C GLU A 90 -1.18 -5.10 5.94
N THR A 91 0.00 -5.71 6.09
CA THR A 91 0.96 -5.38 7.13
C THR A 91 2.22 -4.84 6.49
N VAL A 92 2.49 -3.55 6.69
CA VAL A 92 3.69 -2.88 6.20
C VAL A 92 4.64 -2.64 7.38
N PRO A 93 5.79 -3.33 7.44
CA PRO A 93 6.77 -3.06 8.47
C PRO A 93 7.53 -1.77 8.19
N PHE A 94 7.77 -0.99 9.24
CA PHE A 94 8.62 0.19 9.20
C PHE A 94 9.51 0.26 10.43
N PHE A 95 10.64 0.95 10.32
CA PHE A 95 11.59 1.12 11.42
C PHE A 95 11.60 2.58 11.86
N VAL A 96 11.51 2.80 13.16
CA VAL A 96 11.68 4.13 13.77
C VAL A 96 13.02 4.16 14.48
N THR A 97 13.87 5.11 14.08
CA THR A 97 15.14 5.40 14.75
C THR A 97 14.97 6.66 15.59
N VAL A 98 15.33 6.57 16.87
CA VAL A 98 15.32 7.69 17.82
C VAL A 98 16.76 8.07 18.12
N GLY A 99 17.04 9.37 18.06
CA GLY A 99 18.34 9.94 18.34
C GLY A 99 18.21 11.17 19.25
N ARG A 100 19.32 11.58 19.84
CA ARG A 100 19.42 12.73 20.73
C ARG A 100 20.43 13.73 20.17
N VAL A 101 20.09 15.02 20.27
CA VAL A 101 21.04 16.11 20.05
C VAL A 101 21.94 16.20 21.28
N ALA A 102 23.25 16.22 21.10
CA ALA A 102 24.18 16.40 22.22
C ALA A 102 23.81 17.68 23.01
N SER A 103 23.59 17.54 24.31
CA SER A 103 23.33 18.70 25.17
C SER A 103 24.61 19.53 25.20
N SER A 104 24.56 20.75 24.68
CA SER A 104 25.68 21.69 24.84
C SER A 104 25.81 21.98 26.34
N SER A 105 26.92 21.54 26.93
CA SER A 105 27.39 22.08 28.20
C SER A 105 27.64 23.58 27.98
N ARG A 106 26.83 24.42 28.62
CA ARG A 106 27.11 25.86 28.75
C ARG A 106 28.36 26.08 29.58
#